data_AF-A0AAE0VND3-F1
#
_entry.id   AF-A0AAE0VND3-F1
#
_cell.length_a   1.000
_cell.length_b   1.000
_cell.length_c   1.000
_cell.angle_alpha   90.00
_cell.angle_beta   90.00
_cell.angle_gamma   90.00
#
_symmetry.space_group_name_H-M   'P 1'
#
loop_
_entity.id
_entity.type
_entity.pdbx_description
1 polymer ?
#
loop_
_entity_poly.entity_id
_entity_poly.type
_entity_poly.pdbx_seq_one_letter_code
_entity_poly.pdbx_strand_id
1 'polypeptide(L)'
;MTDFSEYRVRYPKGKYSDKTYYFIGGIHFSNETNDKAAQELSDMTKLYPSSDKINDARFLLAVTYERMKDKDRAIKLYREMAKEVANPYKTKAEARLKEISNAIRATFLHN
;
A
#
# COMPACT_ATOMS: atom_id res chain seq x y z
N MET A 1 5.18 -8.07 25.74
CA MET A 1 5.83 -8.52 24.49
C MET A 1 5.08 -9.77 24.04
N THR A 2 4.05 -9.60 23.22
CA THR A 2 3.17 -10.72 22.82
C THR A 2 3.78 -11.42 21.63
N ASP A 3 4.02 -12.71 21.81
CA ASP A 3 4.92 -13.54 21.04
C ASP A 3 4.34 -13.88 19.64
N PHE A 4 4.71 -13.09 18.63
CA PHE A 4 4.38 -13.35 17.23
C PHE A 4 5.02 -14.65 16.68
N SER A 5 5.91 -15.30 17.43
CA SER A 5 6.61 -16.53 17.04
C SER A 5 5.72 -17.77 17.07
N GLU A 6 4.84 -17.89 18.06
CA GLU A 6 4.05 -19.12 18.24
C GLU A 6 2.97 -19.30 17.17
N TYR A 7 2.47 -18.22 16.57
CA TYR A 7 1.48 -18.30 15.49
C TYR A 7 2.08 -18.86 14.19
N ARG A 8 3.39 -18.70 13.99
CA ARG A 8 4.13 -19.12 12.77
C ARG A 8 4.36 -20.63 12.68
N VAL A 9 4.29 -21.35 13.80
CA VAL A 9 4.60 -22.79 13.85
C VAL A 9 3.34 -23.66 13.69
N ARG A 10 2.17 -23.17 14.12
CA ARG A 10 0.93 -23.98 14.14
C ARG A 10 0.09 -23.94 12.85
N TYR A 11 0.36 -23.03 11.91
CA TYR A 11 -0.42 -22.91 10.66
C TYR A 11 0.47 -22.63 9.43
N PRO A 12 1.26 -23.61 8.93
CA PRO A 12 2.28 -23.35 7.91
C PRO A 12 1.75 -23.07 6.50
N LYS A 13 0.47 -23.39 6.20
CA LYS A 13 -0.22 -23.06 4.95
C LYS A 13 -1.71 -23.01 5.24
N GLY A 14 -2.33 -21.83 5.14
CA GLY A 14 -3.79 -21.73 5.08
C GLY A 14 -4.53 -21.08 6.26
N LYS A 15 -4.09 -19.91 6.73
CA LYS A 15 -5.00 -19.06 7.53
C LYS A 15 -5.20 -17.63 7.02
N TYR A 16 -4.32 -17.12 6.16
CA TYR A 16 -4.58 -15.92 5.39
C TYR A 16 -4.08 -16.14 3.96
N SER A 17 -5.00 -16.16 3.01
CA SER A 17 -4.63 -16.04 1.59
C SER A 17 -4.10 -14.63 1.35
N ASP A 18 -3.28 -14.46 0.33
CA ASP A 18 -2.94 -13.16 -0.23
C ASP A 18 -4.17 -12.25 -0.43
N LYS A 19 -5.30 -12.82 -0.86
CA LYS A 19 -6.59 -12.13 -0.94
C LYS A 19 -7.06 -11.60 0.41
N THR A 20 -6.82 -12.32 1.51
CA THR A 20 -7.27 -11.94 2.85
C THR A 20 -6.55 -10.69 3.36
N TYR A 21 -5.24 -10.55 3.10
CA TYR A 21 -4.51 -9.33 3.43
C TYR A 21 -5.02 -8.11 2.64
N TYR A 22 -5.33 -8.30 1.36
CA TYR A 22 -5.96 -7.26 0.54
C TYR A 22 -7.34 -6.85 1.10
N PHE A 23 -8.20 -7.81 1.45
CA PHE A 23 -9.53 -7.52 2.01
C PHE A 23 -9.45 -6.83 3.38
N ILE A 24 -8.57 -7.29 4.29
CA ILE A 24 -8.38 -6.67 5.61
C ILE A 24 -7.82 -5.26 5.45
N GLY A 25 -6.84 -5.05 4.56
CA GLY A 25 -6.34 -3.72 4.22
C GLY A 25 -7.43 -2.81 3.67
N GLY A 26 -8.31 -3.33 2.80
CA GLY A 26 -9.48 -2.60 2.27
C GLY A 26 -10.53 -2.25 3.33
N ILE A 27 -10.77 -3.14 4.28
CA ILE A 27 -11.68 -2.89 5.41
C ILE A 27 -11.10 -1.80 6.32
N HIS A 28 -9.82 -1.90 6.68
CA HIS A 28 -9.18 -0.87 7.50
C HIS A 28 -9.09 0.49 6.81
N PHE A 29 -8.89 0.49 5.49
CA PHE A 29 -8.95 1.69 4.65
C PHE A 29 -10.35 2.31 4.65
N SER A 30 -11.40 1.49 4.63
CA SER A 30 -12.79 1.96 4.68
C SER A 30 -13.18 2.47 6.08
N ASN A 31 -12.59 1.91 7.14
CA ASN A 31 -12.84 2.30 8.53
C ASN A 31 -11.94 3.47 9.00
N GLU A 32 -11.26 4.17 8.09
CA GLU A 32 -10.33 5.28 8.35
C GLU A 32 -9.14 4.96 9.29
N THR A 33 -8.97 3.68 9.64
CA THR A 33 -7.83 3.17 10.42
C THR A 33 -6.60 2.99 9.53
N ASN A 34 -6.10 4.11 8.99
CA ASN A 34 -5.06 4.11 7.97
C ASN A 34 -3.73 3.48 8.44
N ASP A 35 -3.36 3.60 9.72
CA ASP A 35 -2.14 2.98 10.26
C ASP A 35 -2.18 1.45 10.17
N LYS A 36 -3.32 0.86 10.56
CA LYS A 36 -3.53 -0.60 10.48
C LYS A 36 -3.60 -1.06 9.04
N ALA A 37 -4.29 -0.31 8.17
CA ALA A 37 -4.33 -0.60 6.74
C ALA A 37 -2.92 -0.61 6.14
N ALA A 38 -2.09 0.38 6.47
CA ALA A 38 -0.72 0.47 5.99
C ALA A 38 0.15 -0.69 6.48
N GLN A 39 -0.02 -1.10 7.74
CA GLN A 39 0.70 -2.25 8.29
C GLN A 39 0.35 -3.55 7.56
N GLU A 40 -0.95 -3.89 7.47
CA GLU A 40 -1.42 -5.13 6.86
C GLU A 40 -1.03 -5.23 5.37
N LEU A 41 -1.16 -4.12 4.62
CA LEU A 41 -0.76 -4.06 3.22
C LEU A 41 0.77 -4.09 3.07
N SER A 42 1.52 -3.45 3.96
CA SER A 42 2.98 -3.54 3.95
C SER A 42 3.46 -4.96 4.24
N ASP A 43 2.81 -5.68 5.14
CA ASP A 43 3.18 -7.05 5.45
C ASP A 43 2.85 -7.98 4.28
N MET A 44 1.72 -7.77 3.59
CA MET A 44 1.41 -8.48 2.36
C MET A 44 2.49 -8.31 1.29
N THR A 45 2.98 -7.09 1.09
CA THR A 45 4.01 -6.83 0.08
C THR A 45 5.35 -7.48 0.38
N LYS A 46 5.64 -7.75 1.66
CA LYS A 46 6.86 -8.45 2.11
C LYS A 46 6.69 -9.97 2.09
N LEU A 47 5.53 -10.45 2.54
CA LEU A 47 5.27 -11.89 2.73
C LEU A 47 4.81 -12.58 1.44
N TYR A 48 4.12 -11.86 0.55
CA TYR A 48 3.51 -12.41 -0.66
C TYR A 48 3.85 -11.59 -1.92
N PRO A 49 5.14 -11.34 -2.22
CA PRO A 49 5.55 -10.52 -3.37
C PRO A 49 5.15 -11.09 -4.73
N SER A 50 4.87 -12.40 -4.82
CA SER A 50 4.45 -13.09 -6.06
C SER A 50 2.92 -13.27 -6.18
N SER A 51 2.14 -12.69 -5.26
CA SER A 51 0.67 -12.76 -5.34
C SER A 51 0.13 -12.04 -6.59
N ASP A 52 -0.96 -12.55 -7.17
CA ASP A 52 -1.72 -11.86 -8.21
C ASP A 52 -2.31 -10.52 -7.73
N LYS A 53 -2.48 -10.36 -6.41
CA LYS A 53 -2.95 -9.14 -5.73
C LYS A 53 -1.85 -8.20 -5.28
N ILE A 54 -0.58 -8.48 -5.58
CA ILE A 54 0.53 -7.63 -5.12
C ILE A 54 0.41 -6.19 -5.63
N ASN A 55 -0.01 -6.01 -6.88
CA ASN A 55 -0.16 -4.70 -7.48
C ASN A 55 -1.36 -3.94 -6.90
N ASP A 56 -2.46 -4.65 -6.60
CA ASP A 56 -3.63 -4.08 -5.92
C ASP A 56 -3.25 -3.60 -4.51
N ALA A 57 -2.53 -4.43 -3.76
CA ALA A 57 -2.10 -4.12 -2.39
C ALA A 57 -1.11 -2.95 -2.34
N ARG A 58 -0.14 -2.90 -3.26
CA ARG A 58 0.81 -1.78 -3.37
C ARG A 58 0.11 -0.47 -3.71
N PHE A 59 -0.87 -0.51 -4.60
CA PHE A 59 -1.65 0.67 -4.95
C PHE A 59 -2.45 1.16 -3.73
N LEU A 60 -3.18 0.27 -3.07
CA LEU A 60 -3.96 0.63 -1.88
C LEU A 60 -3.08 1.13 -0.73
N LEU A 61 -1.88 0.57 -0.55
CA LEU A 61 -0.89 1.04 0.41
C LEU A 61 -0.44 2.48 0.11
N ALA A 62 -0.16 2.78 -1.17
CA ALA A 62 0.21 4.13 -1.59
C ALA A 62 -0.91 5.14 -1.34
N VAL A 63 -2.16 4.78 -1.65
CA VAL A 63 -3.34 5.62 -1.35
C VAL A 63 -3.54 5.79 0.15
N THR A 64 -3.28 4.75 0.94
CA THR A 64 -3.33 4.80 2.41
C THR A 64 -2.30 5.80 2.95
N TYR A 65 -1.07 5.79 2.43
CA TYR A 65 -0.05 6.78 2.80
C TYR A 65 -0.46 8.21 2.42
N GLU A 66 -1.11 8.41 1.27
CA GLU A 66 -1.65 9.73 0.93
C GLU A 66 -2.69 10.22 1.96
N ARG A 67 -3.59 9.33 2.41
CA ARG A 67 -4.58 9.65 3.45
C ARG A 67 -3.93 9.98 4.80
N MET A 68 -2.82 9.32 5.10
CA MET A 68 -1.98 9.61 6.28
C MET A 68 -1.18 10.91 6.13
N LYS A 69 -1.30 11.62 4.99
CA LYS A 69 -0.47 12.78 4.61
C LYS A 69 1.01 12.46 4.48
N ASP A 70 1.38 11.18 4.44
CA ASP A 70 2.73 10.71 4.20
C ASP A 70 3.01 10.65 2.70
N LYS A 71 3.18 11.83 2.11
CA LYS A 71 3.41 11.98 0.68
C LYS A 71 4.70 11.32 0.23
N ASP A 72 5.73 11.28 1.08
CA ASP A 72 7.03 10.72 0.73
C ASP A 72 6.95 9.21 0.46
N ARG A 73 6.30 8.46 1.37
CA ARG A 73 6.08 7.02 1.18
C ARG A 73 5.13 6.74 0.02
N ALA A 74 4.08 7.55 -0.16
CA ALA A 74 3.17 7.42 -1.30
C ALA A 74 3.90 7.64 -2.65
N ILE A 75 4.68 8.71 -2.77
CA ILE A 75 5.46 9.04 -3.97
C ILE A 75 6.44 7.91 -4.29
N LYS A 76 7.13 7.36 -3.28
CA LYS A 76 8.07 6.26 -3.48
C LYS A 76 7.37 5.06 -4.12
N LEU A 77 6.25 4.61 -3.55
CA LEU A 77 5.50 3.47 -4.08
C LEU A 77 4.95 3.74 -5.48
N TYR A 78 4.33 4.89 -5.72
CA TYR A 78 3.82 5.22 -7.05
C TYR A 78 4.94 5.27 -8.09
N ARG A 79 6.13 5.76 -7.73
CA ARG A 79 7.28 5.80 -8.64
C ARG A 79 7.79 4.41 -8.97
N GLU A 80 7.81 3.50 -8.01
CA GLU A 80 8.17 2.09 -8.24
C GLU A 80 7.16 1.44 -9.20
N MET A 81 5.86 1.60 -8.93
CA MET A 81 4.79 1.06 -9.76
C MET A 81 4.77 1.64 -11.17
N ALA A 82 5.08 2.93 -11.33
CA ALA A 82 5.15 3.59 -12.63
C ALA A 82 6.31 3.08 -13.51
N LYS A 83 7.39 2.59 -12.90
CA LYS A 83 8.54 2.01 -13.63
C LYS A 83 8.23 0.62 -14.20
N GLU A 84 7.26 -0.08 -13.61
CA GLU A 84 6.90 -1.44 -14.00
C GLU A 84 5.92 -1.42 -15.17
N VAL A 85 6.39 -1.76 -16.37
CA VAL A 85 5.56 -1.73 -17.60
C VAL A 85 4.36 -2.67 -17.52
N ALA A 86 4.52 -3.84 -16.91
CA ALA A 86 3.45 -4.83 -16.73
C ALA A 86 2.50 -4.50 -15.57
N ASN A 87 2.73 -3.42 -14.82
CA ASN A 87 1.89 -3.07 -13.68
C ASN A 87 0.58 -2.42 -14.18
N PRO A 88 -0.60 -3.03 -13.92
CA PRO A 88 -1.88 -2.50 -14.39
C PRO A 88 -2.22 -1.12 -13.79
N TYR A 89 -1.55 -0.74 -12.71
CA TYR A 89 -1.72 0.56 -12.07
C TYR A 89 -0.72 1.62 -12.53
N LYS A 90 0.19 1.31 -13.48
CA LYS A 90 1.22 2.25 -13.96
C LYS A 90 0.65 3.64 -14.31
N THR A 91 -0.33 3.71 -15.20
CA THR A 91 -0.94 4.99 -15.63
C THR A 91 -1.60 5.73 -14.47
N LYS A 92 -2.25 5.00 -13.55
CA LYS A 92 -2.86 5.59 -12.35
C LYS A 92 -1.79 6.14 -11.40
N ALA A 93 -0.70 5.40 -11.20
CA ALA A 93 0.42 5.83 -10.37
C ALA A 93 1.10 7.09 -10.93
N GLU A 94 1.31 7.16 -12.26
CA GLU A 94 1.83 8.35 -12.94
C GLU A 94 0.91 9.56 -12.77
N ALA A 95 -0.42 9.37 -12.91
CA ALA A 95 -1.40 10.43 -12.67
C ALA A 95 -1.34 10.94 -11.22
N ARG A 96 -1.33 10.04 -10.22
CA ARG A 96 -1.20 10.42 -8.81
C ARG A 96 0.10 11.17 -8.52
N LEU A 97 1.23 10.75 -9.09
CA LEU A 97 2.51 11.46 -8.94
C LEU A 97 2.43 12.90 -9.45
N LYS A 98 1.79 13.11 -10.61
CA LYS A 98 1.60 14.45 -11.18
C LYS A 98 0.70 15.31 -10.29
N GLU A 99 -0.39 14.75 -9.78
CA GLU A 99 -1.31 15.43 -8.86
C GLU A 99 -0.60 15.85 -7.56
N ILE A 100 0.12 14.93 -6.92
CA ILE A 100 0.87 15.20 -5.69
C ILE A 100 1.93 16.28 -5.94
N SER A 101 2.69 16.18 -7.03
CA SER A 101 3.70 17.19 -7.39
C SER A 101 3.08 18.57 -7.64
N ASN A 102 1.93 18.64 -8.31
CA ASN A 102 1.24 19.89 -8.58
C ASN A 102 0.72 20.52 -7.28
N ALA A 103 0.13 19.71 -6.39
CA ALA A 103 -0.34 20.18 -5.10
C ALA A 103 0.81 20.76 -4.26
N ILE A 104 1.96 20.10 -4.23
CA ILE A 104 3.16 20.59 -3.54
C ILE A 104 3.60 21.95 -4.11
N ARG A 105 3.72 22.06 -5.44
CA ARG A 105 4.10 23.31 -6.10
C ARG A 105 3.12 24.45 -5.83
N ALA A 106 1.82 24.16 -5.86
CA ALA A 106 0.77 25.16 -5.59
C ALA A 106 0.86 25.71 -4.16
N THR A 107 1.23 24.89 -3.18
CA THR A 107 1.46 25.33 -1.79
C THR A 107 2.64 26.30 -1.68
N PHE A 108 3.68 26.14 -2.49
CA PHE A 108 4.84 27.04 -2.48
C PHE A 108 4.64 28.35 -3.27
N LEU A 109 3.65 28.41 -4.16
CA LEU A 109 3.35 29.61 -4.96
C LEU A 109 2.45 30.63 -4.25
N HIS A 110 1.93 30.31 -3.07
CA HIS A 110 1.01 31.16 -2.29
C HIS A 110 1.63 31.76 -1.02
N ASN A 111 2.96 31.78 -0.89
CA ASN A 111 3.69 32.43 0.21
C ASN A 111 4.56 33.57 -0.31
#